data_AF-A0A938GQR1-F1
#
_entry.id   AF-A0A938GQR1-F1
#
_cell.length_a   1.000
_cell.length_b   1.000
_cell.length_c   1.000
_cell.angle_alpha   90.00
_cell.angle_beta   90.00
_cell.angle_gamma   90.00
#
_symmetry.space_group_name_H-M   'P 1'
#
loop_
_entity.id
_entity.type
_entity.pdbx_description
1 polymer ?
#
loop_
_entity_poly.entity_id
_entity_poly.type
_entity_poly.pdbx_seq_one_letter_code
_entity_poly.pdbx_strand_id
1 'polypeptide(L)'
;MSPELLALDRNSYLLLEELSAPPSPRSERRRKNGGLFYFSDAGIARFFTGVWRSHYDSLQARIDKLQAVLPPQYPYLPTISDKAAPENLRVYIRGDKENLGDEAPRRFLAVLTEGAPAAFKNGSGRLELAEAIASAQNPLTARVMVNRIWGHHFGAGIVRTPGNFGKLGEPPTHPELLDYLAARFLADGWSIKKMHRKIMLSATYALGNDYSAANYDIDPDNRLLWRASARRLDAEAIRDSMLFVSGKLDLTVGGQATPIDGDKNFRRTLYGFFSRFKLDPFLRLFDFPDPIATSDQRIATNVPLQQLFYLNSAFVRKQAQALSERLGAQLPEPGKIQAIYQILFSRAPTQEELQYASEFVSASPGSWPQYIQVLLSSNEFNYVN
;
A
#
# COMPACT_ATOMS: atom_id res chain seq x y z
N MET A 1 33.76 35.42 -29.65
CA MET A 1 33.73 36.33 -28.49
C MET A 1 34.57 37.54 -28.85
N SER A 2 33.98 38.74 -28.85
CA SER A 2 34.70 39.97 -29.17
C SER A 2 35.74 40.27 -28.07
N PRO A 3 36.92 40.84 -28.42
CA PRO A 3 37.99 41.14 -27.46
C PRO A 3 37.60 42.15 -26.38
N GLU A 4 36.53 42.92 -26.58
CA GLU A 4 35.96 43.86 -25.61
C GLU A 4 35.34 43.18 -24.38
N LEU A 5 34.82 41.95 -24.52
CA LEU A 5 34.23 41.20 -23.41
C LEU A 5 35.28 40.71 -22.39
N LEU A 6 36.52 40.46 -22.83
CA LEU A 6 37.60 39.99 -21.97
C LEU A 6 38.24 41.10 -21.13
N ALA A 7 37.94 42.37 -21.43
CA ALA A 7 38.45 43.54 -20.72
C ALA A 7 37.58 44.01 -19.56
N LEU A 8 36.39 43.42 -19.40
CA LEU A 8 35.46 43.73 -18.30
C LEU A 8 35.92 43.06 -17.01
N ASP A 9 35.75 43.74 -15.88
CA ASP A 9 35.93 43.10 -14.59
C ASP A 9 34.95 41.92 -14.45
N ARG A 10 35.34 40.93 -13.65
CA ARG A 10 34.61 39.65 -13.53
C ARG A 10 33.12 39.84 -13.24
N ASN A 11 32.73 40.85 -12.45
CA ASN A 11 31.33 41.05 -12.10
C ASN A 11 30.55 41.67 -13.26
N SER A 12 31.14 42.64 -13.98
CA SER A 12 30.52 43.26 -15.15
C SER A 12 30.42 42.29 -16.33
N TYR A 13 31.43 41.43 -16.51
CA TYR A 13 31.40 40.36 -17.51
C TYR A 13 30.27 39.36 -17.25
N LEU A 14 30.13 38.90 -16.00
CA LEU A 14 29.07 37.96 -15.60
C LEU A 14 27.67 38.57 -15.77
N LEU A 15 27.51 39.86 -15.45
CA LEU A 15 26.25 40.59 -15.63
C LEU A 15 25.84 40.67 -17.11
N LEU A 16 26.78 41.00 -18.00
CA LEU A 16 26.53 41.12 -19.44
C LEU A 16 26.28 39.76 -20.10
N GLU A 17 26.95 38.69 -19.64
CA GLU A 17 26.69 37.32 -20.09
C GLU A 17 25.28 36.86 -19.68
N GLU A 18 24.82 37.19 -18.47
CA GLU A 18 23.47 36.86 -17.99
C GLU A 18 22.36 37.59 -18.75
N LEU A 19 22.60 38.84 -19.17
CA LEU A 19 21.63 39.65 -19.92
C LEU A 19 21.52 39.27 -21.41
N SER A 20 22.56 38.66 -21.98
CA SER A 20 22.68 38.44 -23.43
C SER A 20 22.45 36.98 -23.89
N ALA A 21 22.41 36.01 -22.98
CA ALA A 21 22.29 34.59 -23.35
C ALA A 21 20.83 34.12 -23.56
N PRO A 22 20.51 33.41 -24.67
CA PRO A 22 19.21 32.78 -24.84
C PRO A 22 19.03 31.58 -23.88
N PRO A 23 17.78 31.28 -23.46
CA PRO A 23 17.53 30.30 -22.40
C PRO A 23 17.92 28.87 -22.82
N SER A 24 18.80 28.24 -22.05
CA SER A 24 19.16 26.83 -22.19
C SER A 24 18.88 26.04 -20.90
N PRO A 25 18.73 24.69 -20.93
CA PRO A 25 18.42 23.90 -19.73
C PRO A 25 19.50 24.00 -18.62
N ARG A 26 20.75 24.32 -19.00
CA ARG A 26 21.83 24.61 -18.04
C ARG A 26 21.64 25.95 -17.33
N SER A 27 21.03 26.94 -17.99
CA SER A 27 20.71 28.24 -17.40
C SER A 27 19.59 28.16 -16.36
N GLU A 28 18.60 27.26 -16.54
CA GLU A 28 17.52 27.06 -15.56
C GLU A 28 18.00 26.46 -14.23
N ARG A 29 18.98 25.54 -14.26
CA ARG A 29 19.56 24.97 -13.03
C ARG A 29 20.43 25.96 -12.25
N ARG A 30 21.16 26.86 -12.93
CA ARG A 30 21.88 27.96 -12.27
C ARG A 30 20.93 29.02 -11.70
N ARG A 31 19.81 29.31 -12.38
CA ARG A 31 18.79 30.26 -11.91
C ARG A 31 18.14 29.89 -10.57
N LYS A 32 18.03 28.59 -10.24
CA LYS A 32 17.48 28.14 -8.93
C LYS A 32 18.40 28.47 -7.75
N ASN A 33 19.71 28.59 -7.97
CA ASN A 33 20.69 28.88 -6.93
C ASN A 33 21.56 30.08 -7.34
N GLY A 34 21.04 31.29 -7.14
CA GLY A 34 21.87 32.49 -6.97
C GLY A 34 22.07 33.38 -8.19
N GLY A 35 20.99 33.92 -8.75
CA GLY A 35 21.05 35.30 -9.26
C GLY A 35 20.77 36.26 -8.09
N LEU A 36 21.44 37.43 -8.04
CA LEU A 36 21.24 38.43 -6.97
C LEU A 36 19.75 38.85 -6.82
N PHE A 37 18.97 38.67 -7.88
CA PHE A 37 17.53 38.94 -7.95
C PHE A 37 16.77 37.73 -8.50
N TYR A 38 16.72 36.62 -7.76
CA TYR A 38 15.75 35.56 -8.03
C TYR A 38 14.49 35.78 -7.20
N PHE A 39 13.37 36.06 -7.86
CA PHE A 39 12.06 36.15 -7.24
C PHE A 39 11.18 35.02 -7.75
N SER A 40 10.60 34.24 -6.84
CA SER A 40 9.54 33.28 -7.18
C SER A 40 8.27 34.04 -7.60
N ASP A 41 7.41 33.42 -8.40
CA ASP A 41 6.17 34.04 -8.89
C ASP A 41 5.31 34.64 -7.75
N ALA A 42 5.30 34.00 -6.58
CA ALA A 42 4.60 34.49 -5.39
C ALA A 42 5.34 35.64 -4.65
N GLY A 43 6.66 35.74 -4.84
CA GLY A 43 7.50 36.78 -4.24
C GLY A 43 7.48 38.12 -4.99
N ILE A 44 7.37 38.09 -6.33
CA ILE A 44 7.38 39.29 -7.18
C ILE A 44 6.21 40.22 -6.86
N ALA A 45 5.04 39.66 -6.55
CA ALA A 45 3.82 40.37 -6.23
C ALA A 45 3.96 41.37 -5.06
N ARG A 46 4.91 41.13 -4.14
CA ARG A 46 5.18 41.98 -2.96
C ARG A 46 5.92 43.28 -3.30
N PHE A 47 6.57 43.34 -4.47
CA PHE A 47 7.36 44.49 -4.89
C PHE A 47 6.59 45.46 -5.80
N PHE A 48 5.39 45.09 -6.26
CA PHE A 48 4.55 45.98 -7.06
C PHE A 48 3.73 46.91 -6.18
N THR A 49 3.79 48.21 -6.48
CA THR A 49 2.96 49.25 -5.85
C THR A 49 2.25 50.09 -6.92
N GLY A 50 1.14 50.72 -6.52
CA GLY A 50 0.37 51.61 -7.40
C GLY A 50 -0.13 50.93 -8.68
N VAL A 51 0.14 51.56 -9.83
CA VAL A 51 -0.34 51.15 -11.16
C VAL A 51 0.09 49.72 -11.51
N TRP A 52 1.30 49.30 -11.11
CA TRP A 52 1.83 47.98 -11.41
C TRP A 52 1.14 46.87 -10.61
N ARG A 53 0.69 47.17 -9.40
CA ARG A 53 -0.10 46.22 -8.60
C ARG A 53 -1.46 45.98 -9.23
N SER A 54 -2.14 47.05 -9.63
CA SER A 54 -3.42 46.97 -10.35
C SER A 54 -3.29 46.21 -11.66
N HIS A 55 -2.19 46.40 -12.40
CA HIS A 55 -1.92 45.64 -13.62
C HIS A 55 -1.68 44.15 -13.36
N TYR A 56 -0.89 43.79 -12.35
CA TYR A 56 -0.68 42.40 -11.93
C TYR A 56 -2.00 41.72 -11.54
N ASP A 57 -2.82 42.38 -10.71
CA ASP A 57 -4.12 41.85 -10.30
C ASP A 57 -5.06 41.67 -11.50
N SER A 58 -4.99 42.57 -12.50
CA SER A 58 -5.74 42.42 -13.76
C SER A 58 -5.30 41.22 -14.59
N LEU A 59 -3.98 40.94 -14.62
CA LEU A 59 -3.42 39.80 -15.34
C LEU A 59 -3.79 38.49 -14.64
N GLN A 60 -3.76 38.46 -13.31
CA GLN A 60 -4.19 37.31 -12.52
C GLN A 60 -5.69 37.03 -12.74
N ALA A 61 -6.54 38.05 -12.68
CA ALA A 61 -7.97 37.91 -12.97
C ALA A 61 -8.23 37.42 -14.41
N ARG A 62 -7.38 37.79 -15.37
CA ARG A 62 -7.44 37.28 -16.75
C ARG A 62 -6.99 35.83 -16.84
N ILE A 63 -5.94 35.44 -16.13
CA ILE A 63 -5.51 34.04 -16.02
C ILE A 63 -6.62 33.18 -15.42
N ASP A 64 -7.23 33.62 -14.32
CA ASP A 64 -8.31 32.89 -13.65
C ASP A 64 -9.52 32.72 -14.58
N LYS A 65 -9.90 33.77 -15.34
CA LYS A 65 -10.93 33.69 -16.39
C LYS A 65 -10.57 32.70 -17.49
N LEU A 66 -9.33 32.73 -17.97
CA LEU A 66 -8.86 31.80 -19.01
C LEU A 66 -8.78 30.36 -18.50
N GLN A 67 -8.40 30.14 -17.24
CA GLN A 67 -8.41 28.84 -16.60
C GLN A 67 -9.83 28.30 -16.42
N ALA A 68 -10.81 29.14 -16.09
CA ALA A 68 -12.22 28.76 -16.00
C ALA A 68 -12.83 28.38 -17.36
N VAL A 69 -12.33 28.97 -18.46
CA VAL A 69 -12.77 28.68 -19.84
C VAL A 69 -12.00 27.50 -20.45
N LEU A 70 -10.87 27.10 -19.85
CA LEU A 70 -10.08 25.98 -20.35
C LEU A 70 -10.95 24.71 -20.34
N PRO A 71 -11.03 23.97 -21.45
CA PRO A 71 -11.66 22.66 -21.41
C PRO A 71 -10.96 21.80 -20.34
N PRO A 72 -11.68 20.88 -19.67
CA PRO A 72 -11.06 19.97 -18.72
C PRO A 72 -9.84 19.34 -19.38
N GLN A 73 -8.68 19.42 -18.71
CA GLN A 73 -7.45 18.84 -19.24
C GLN A 73 -7.73 17.39 -19.61
N TYR A 74 -7.39 17.01 -20.84
CA TYR A 74 -7.52 15.63 -21.27
C TYR A 74 -6.82 14.75 -20.24
N PRO A 75 -7.41 13.61 -19.85
CA PRO A 75 -6.71 12.68 -18.98
C PRO A 75 -5.41 12.25 -19.66
N TYR A 76 -4.28 12.72 -19.16
CA TYR A 76 -2.96 12.29 -19.59
C TYR A 76 -2.36 11.40 -18.52
N LEU A 77 -1.69 10.35 -18.96
CA LEU A 77 -0.92 9.47 -18.09
C LEU A 77 0.55 9.82 -18.25
N PRO A 78 1.27 10.21 -17.17
CA PRO A 78 2.72 10.30 -17.26
C PRO A 78 3.26 8.90 -17.59
N THR A 79 3.88 8.78 -18.76
CA THR A 79 4.52 7.54 -19.20
C THR A 79 6.03 7.67 -19.09
N ILE A 80 6.68 6.55 -18.81
CA ILE A 80 8.14 6.43 -18.84
C ILE A 80 8.47 5.66 -20.11
N SER A 81 9.33 6.21 -20.95
CA SER A 81 9.86 5.54 -22.14
C SER A 81 11.35 5.25 -21.97
N ASP A 82 11.81 4.21 -22.65
CA ASP A 82 13.24 3.91 -22.73
C ASP A 82 13.96 4.95 -23.59
N LYS A 83 15.23 5.24 -23.25
CA LYS A 83 16.10 6.05 -24.11
C LYS A 83 16.33 5.31 -25.44
N ALA A 84 16.48 6.05 -26.54
CA ALA A 84 16.76 5.48 -27.86
C ALA A 84 18.05 4.65 -27.90
N ALA A 85 19.09 5.08 -27.18
CA ALA A 85 20.33 4.36 -27.00
C ALA A 85 20.51 4.01 -25.50
N PRO A 86 20.21 2.77 -25.09
CA PRO A 86 20.42 2.32 -23.72
C PRO A 86 21.91 2.06 -23.46
N GLU A 87 22.38 2.47 -22.28
CA GLU A 87 23.78 2.37 -21.87
C GLU A 87 23.92 1.44 -20.65
N ASN A 88 25.06 0.76 -20.53
CA ASN A 88 25.40 0.06 -19.29
C ASN A 88 25.83 1.09 -18.24
N LEU A 89 25.59 0.78 -16.97
CA LEU A 89 25.99 1.64 -15.86
C LEU A 89 27.33 1.18 -15.31
N ARG A 90 28.16 2.14 -14.90
CA ARG A 90 29.35 1.85 -14.10
C ARG A 90 28.98 1.76 -12.63
N VAL A 91 29.66 0.88 -11.90
CA VAL A 91 29.44 0.71 -10.46
C VAL A 91 29.92 1.96 -9.73
N TYR A 92 29.04 2.61 -8.95
CA TYR A 92 29.42 3.75 -8.11
C TYR A 92 30.10 3.24 -6.84
N ILE A 93 31.41 3.43 -6.76
CA ILE A 93 32.20 2.94 -5.62
C ILE A 93 31.77 3.71 -4.38
N ARG A 94 31.24 2.99 -3.38
CA ARG A 94 30.67 3.57 -2.14
C ARG A 94 29.49 4.52 -2.40
N GLY A 95 28.80 4.37 -3.54
CA GLY A 95 27.63 5.19 -3.89
C GLY A 95 27.98 6.61 -4.36
N ASP A 96 29.26 6.91 -4.56
CA ASP A 96 29.68 8.19 -5.14
C ASP A 96 29.57 8.16 -6.67
N LYS A 97 28.71 9.02 -7.20
CA LYS A 97 28.46 9.19 -8.64
C LYS A 97 29.69 9.69 -9.42
N GLU A 98 30.65 10.33 -8.75
CA GLU A 98 31.86 10.83 -9.37
C GLU A 98 32.97 9.77 -9.36
N ASN A 99 32.88 8.77 -8.46
CA ASN A 99 33.83 7.67 -8.35
C ASN A 99 33.31 6.40 -9.05
N LEU A 100 33.55 6.33 -10.36
CA LEU A 100 33.09 5.26 -11.22
C LEU A 100 34.08 4.08 -11.25
N GLY A 101 33.60 2.89 -10.88
CA GLY A 101 34.32 1.63 -11.05
C GLY A 101 34.03 0.97 -12.40
N ASP A 102 34.10 -0.37 -12.40
CA ASP A 102 33.91 -1.19 -13.60
C ASP A 102 32.49 -1.05 -14.18
N GLU A 103 32.39 -1.27 -15.49
CA GLU A 103 31.12 -1.32 -16.20
C GLU A 103 30.33 -2.57 -15.81
N ALA A 104 29.09 -2.37 -15.37
CA ALA A 104 28.15 -3.45 -15.08
C ALA A 104 27.29 -3.70 -16.34
N PRO A 105 27.57 -4.75 -17.13
CA PRO A 105 26.78 -5.05 -18.31
C PRO A 105 25.35 -5.41 -17.92
N ARG A 106 24.39 -4.98 -18.74
CA ARG A 106 22.98 -5.35 -18.60
C ARG A 106 22.81 -6.84 -18.89
N ARG A 107 22.57 -7.63 -17.86
CA ARG A 107 22.37 -9.09 -17.93
C ARG A 107 21.68 -9.59 -16.68
N PHE A 108 21.24 -10.84 -16.69
CA PHE A 108 20.70 -11.49 -15.50
C PHE A 108 21.79 -11.75 -14.44
N LEU A 109 21.38 -12.04 -13.21
CA LEU A 109 22.30 -12.29 -12.10
C LEU A 109 23.13 -13.55 -12.37
N ALA A 110 24.45 -13.38 -12.47
CA ALA A 110 25.39 -14.47 -12.74
C ALA A 110 25.31 -15.59 -11.67
N VAL A 111 25.09 -15.23 -10.41
CA VAL A 111 24.96 -16.20 -9.30
C VAL A 111 23.73 -17.10 -9.42
N LEU A 112 22.72 -16.69 -10.19
CA LEU A 112 21.49 -17.45 -10.41
C LEU A 112 21.44 -18.09 -11.81
N THR A 113 22.53 -18.04 -12.56
CA THR A 113 22.61 -18.59 -13.92
C THR A 113 23.67 -19.68 -13.96
N GLU A 114 23.36 -20.80 -14.59
CA GLU A 114 24.38 -21.79 -14.91
C GLU A 114 25.27 -21.25 -16.04
N GLY A 115 26.53 -20.96 -15.74
CA GLY A 115 27.49 -20.41 -16.70
C GLY A 115 27.43 -18.88 -16.83
N ALA A 116 27.78 -18.36 -18.01
CA ALA A 116 27.83 -16.93 -18.26
C ALA A 116 26.44 -16.39 -18.64
N PRO A 117 25.85 -15.45 -17.88
CA PRO A 117 24.55 -14.89 -18.21
C PRO A 117 24.60 -14.10 -19.52
N ALA A 118 23.63 -14.36 -20.39
CA ALA A 118 23.47 -13.64 -21.65
C ALA A 118 23.24 -12.15 -21.39
N ALA A 119 23.90 -11.31 -22.19
CA ALA A 119 23.68 -9.87 -22.16
C ALA A 119 22.32 -9.51 -22.77
N PHE A 120 21.63 -8.57 -22.14
CA PHE A 120 20.39 -7.98 -22.60
C PHE A 120 20.67 -7.03 -23.76
N LYS A 121 19.93 -7.20 -24.86
CA LYS A 121 20.18 -6.49 -26.12
C LYS A 121 19.06 -5.53 -26.50
N ASN A 122 17.85 -5.74 -25.98
CA ASN A 122 16.65 -5.06 -26.45
C ASN A 122 16.19 -3.97 -25.49
N GLY A 123 16.15 -2.72 -25.97
CA GLY A 123 15.76 -1.56 -25.16
C GLY A 123 16.62 -1.46 -23.90
N SER A 124 16.03 -1.04 -22.77
CA SER A 124 16.73 -0.98 -21.48
C SER A 124 17.15 -2.34 -20.92
N GLY A 125 16.64 -3.46 -21.44
CA GLY A 125 16.80 -4.79 -20.86
C GLY A 125 15.82 -5.09 -19.70
N ARG A 126 14.91 -4.16 -19.36
CA ARG A 126 13.89 -4.38 -18.31
C ARG A 126 12.90 -5.49 -18.66
N LEU A 127 12.50 -5.57 -19.93
CA LEU A 127 11.63 -6.64 -20.42
C LEU A 127 12.34 -8.01 -20.34
N GLU A 128 13.57 -8.09 -20.84
CA GLU A 128 14.38 -9.32 -20.78
C GLU A 128 14.63 -9.76 -19.33
N LEU A 129 14.84 -8.82 -18.41
CA LEU A 129 14.92 -9.10 -16.98
C LEU A 129 13.59 -9.64 -16.43
N ALA A 130 12.46 -9.05 -16.80
CA ALA A 130 11.14 -9.51 -16.36
C ALA A 130 10.84 -10.92 -16.89
N GLU A 131 11.18 -11.21 -18.13
CA GLU A 131 11.06 -12.54 -18.75
C GLU A 131 11.98 -13.56 -18.08
N ALA A 132 13.22 -13.20 -17.74
CA ALA A 132 14.14 -14.06 -17.00
C ALA A 132 13.64 -14.37 -15.57
N ILE A 133 13.02 -13.39 -14.90
CA ILE A 133 12.41 -13.60 -13.58
C ILE A 133 11.19 -14.51 -13.70
N ALA A 134 10.29 -14.25 -14.65
CA ALA A 134 9.05 -15.02 -14.83
C ALA A 134 9.22 -16.28 -15.69
N SER A 135 10.46 -16.68 -15.99
CA SER A 135 10.78 -17.85 -16.79
C SER A 135 10.41 -19.15 -16.05
N ALA A 136 9.89 -20.13 -16.80
CA ALA A 136 9.65 -21.48 -16.27
C ALA A 136 10.95 -22.22 -15.89
N GLN A 137 12.09 -21.79 -16.43
CA GLN A 137 13.41 -22.31 -16.07
C GLN A 137 13.91 -21.74 -14.74
N ASN A 138 13.27 -20.70 -14.21
CA ASN A 138 13.58 -20.13 -12.89
C ASN A 138 12.60 -20.68 -11.83
N PRO A 139 12.99 -21.70 -11.04
CA PRO A 139 12.11 -22.30 -10.04
C PRO A 139 11.82 -21.37 -8.85
N LEU A 140 12.67 -20.35 -8.61
CA LEU A 140 12.56 -19.50 -7.43
C LEU A 140 11.29 -18.66 -7.46
N THR A 141 10.94 -18.11 -8.61
CA THR A 141 9.77 -17.22 -8.75
C THR A 141 8.47 -17.92 -8.41
N ALA A 142 8.29 -19.16 -8.90
CA ALA A 142 7.12 -19.97 -8.59
C ALA A 142 7.06 -20.31 -7.09
N ARG A 143 8.18 -20.75 -6.49
CA ARG A 143 8.26 -21.07 -5.06
C ARG A 143 7.94 -19.85 -4.18
N VAL A 144 8.53 -18.69 -4.48
CA VAL A 144 8.29 -17.44 -3.73
C VAL A 144 6.82 -17.02 -3.83
N MET A 145 6.24 -17.06 -5.03
CA MET A 145 4.85 -16.65 -5.23
C MET A 145 3.87 -17.59 -4.51
N VAL A 146 4.07 -18.90 -4.63
CA VAL A 146 3.25 -19.90 -3.92
C VAL A 146 3.37 -19.75 -2.42
N ASN A 147 4.57 -19.52 -1.89
CA ASN A 147 4.78 -19.30 -0.46
C ASN A 147 4.04 -18.06 0.06
N ARG A 148 4.00 -16.98 -0.73
CA ARG A 148 3.22 -15.77 -0.39
C ARG A 148 1.73 -16.04 -0.39
N ILE A 149 1.21 -16.73 -1.43
CA ILE A 149 -0.19 -17.13 -1.51
C ILE A 149 -0.57 -18.00 -0.30
N TRP A 150 0.30 -18.95 0.04
CA TRP A 150 0.14 -19.81 1.22
C TRP A 150 0.09 -18.99 2.51
N GLY A 151 1.05 -18.09 2.71
CA GLY A 151 1.11 -17.23 3.88
C GLY A 151 -0.12 -16.36 4.08
N HIS A 152 -0.75 -15.88 3.00
CA HIS A 152 -2.01 -15.13 3.11
C HIS A 152 -3.20 -15.98 3.61
N HIS A 153 -3.18 -17.29 3.38
CA HIS A 153 -4.22 -18.21 3.86
C HIS A 153 -3.96 -18.71 5.28
N PHE A 154 -2.72 -19.13 5.57
CA PHE A 154 -2.37 -19.76 6.86
C PHE A 154 -1.71 -18.81 7.87
N GLY A 155 -1.52 -17.53 7.52
CA GLY A 155 -0.84 -16.52 8.35
C GLY A 155 0.69 -16.59 8.30
N ALA A 156 1.26 -17.78 8.07
CA ALA A 156 2.69 -17.99 7.88
C ALA A 156 2.95 -18.78 6.58
N GLY A 157 4.03 -18.43 5.88
CA GLY A 157 4.51 -19.19 4.72
C GLY A 157 5.08 -20.56 5.12
N ILE A 158 5.17 -21.47 4.15
CA ILE A 158 5.95 -22.71 4.28
C ILE A 158 7.42 -22.38 4.58
N VAL A 159 7.93 -21.32 3.94
CA VAL A 159 9.14 -20.60 4.33
C VAL A 159 8.70 -19.34 5.07
N ARG A 160 9.06 -19.25 6.36
CA ARG A 160 8.65 -18.12 7.24
C ARG A 160 9.36 -16.79 6.90
N THR A 161 10.33 -16.79 5.99
CA THR A 161 10.99 -15.60 5.46
C THR A 161 10.59 -15.36 4.00
N PRO A 162 9.44 -14.72 3.69
CA PRO A 162 8.94 -14.60 2.33
C PRO A 162 9.86 -13.80 1.39
N GLY A 163 10.68 -12.90 1.93
CA GLY A 163 11.67 -12.11 1.19
C GLY A 163 13.03 -12.78 1.01
N ASN A 164 13.31 -13.89 1.70
CA ASN A 164 14.64 -14.51 1.70
C ASN A 164 14.55 -16.04 1.64
N PHE A 165 14.82 -16.58 0.45
CA PHE A 165 14.91 -18.02 0.16
C PHE A 165 16.38 -18.50 0.05
N GLY A 166 17.34 -17.63 0.39
CA GLY A 166 18.76 -17.95 0.38
C GLY A 166 19.22 -18.60 1.69
N LYS A 167 20.54 -18.78 1.83
CA LYS A 167 21.17 -19.40 3.02
C LYS A 167 20.92 -18.65 4.35
N LEU A 168 20.57 -17.37 4.27
CA LEU A 168 20.25 -16.53 5.43
C LEU A 168 18.74 -16.57 5.78
N GLY A 169 17.91 -17.19 4.94
CA GLY A 169 16.49 -17.40 5.20
C GLY A 169 16.25 -18.68 6.00
N GLU A 170 14.99 -18.88 6.40
CA GLU A 170 14.59 -20.13 7.05
C GLU A 170 14.38 -21.24 6.01
N PRO A 171 14.72 -22.51 6.34
CA PRO A 171 14.37 -23.63 5.48
C PRO A 171 12.84 -23.82 5.41
N PRO A 172 12.31 -24.35 4.30
CA PRO A 172 10.89 -24.67 4.20
C PRO A 172 10.51 -25.76 5.22
N THR A 173 9.39 -25.59 5.91
CA THR A 173 8.84 -26.62 6.81
C THR A 173 8.46 -27.89 6.04
N HIS A 174 7.90 -27.73 4.84
CA HIS A 174 7.45 -28.81 3.96
C HIS A 174 8.03 -28.62 2.55
N PRO A 175 9.29 -29.02 2.29
CA PRO A 175 9.96 -28.79 1.00
C PRO A 175 9.23 -29.45 -0.18
N GLU A 176 8.80 -30.71 -0.01
CA GLU A 176 8.10 -31.46 -1.07
C GLU A 176 6.74 -30.83 -1.42
N LEU A 177 6.04 -30.31 -0.42
CA LEU A 177 4.77 -29.60 -0.63
C LEU A 177 4.99 -28.30 -1.40
N LEU A 178 6.01 -27.53 -1.03
CA LEU A 178 6.36 -26.29 -1.73
C LEU A 178 6.71 -26.57 -3.20
N ASP A 179 7.48 -27.62 -3.46
CA ASP A 179 7.87 -28.03 -4.80
C ASP A 179 6.68 -28.53 -5.61
N TYR A 180 5.81 -29.33 -5.01
CA TYR A 180 4.57 -29.77 -5.62
C TYR A 180 3.68 -28.59 -6.03
N LEU A 181 3.46 -27.63 -5.11
CA LEU A 181 2.63 -26.47 -5.38
C LEU A 181 3.27 -25.54 -6.42
N ALA A 182 4.59 -25.34 -6.39
CA ALA A 182 5.30 -24.55 -7.38
C ALA A 182 5.21 -25.17 -8.79
N ALA A 183 5.42 -26.48 -8.91
CA ALA A 183 5.27 -27.20 -10.18
C ALA A 183 3.84 -27.13 -10.71
N ARG A 184 2.84 -27.24 -9.82
CA ARG A 184 1.43 -27.08 -10.20
C ARG A 184 1.11 -25.66 -10.63
N PHE A 185 1.67 -24.65 -9.96
CA PHE A 185 1.47 -23.25 -10.33
C PHE A 185 1.94 -22.95 -11.76
N LEU A 186 3.10 -23.50 -12.13
CA LEU A 186 3.63 -23.42 -13.49
C LEU A 186 2.72 -24.14 -14.49
N ALA A 187 2.34 -25.39 -14.19
CA ALA A 187 1.47 -26.19 -15.05
C ALA A 187 0.08 -25.57 -15.25
N ASP A 188 -0.43 -24.83 -14.26
CA ASP A 188 -1.70 -24.12 -14.32
C ASP A 188 -1.62 -22.75 -15.03
N GLY A 189 -0.45 -22.41 -15.61
CA GLY A 189 -0.23 -21.17 -16.34
C GLY A 189 -0.13 -19.96 -15.42
N TRP A 190 0.51 -20.10 -14.26
CA TRP A 190 0.70 -19.03 -13.26
C TRP A 190 -0.62 -18.47 -12.71
N SER A 191 -1.70 -19.26 -12.76
CA SER A 191 -3.03 -18.82 -12.33
C SER A 191 -3.16 -18.77 -10.81
N ILE A 192 -3.08 -17.56 -10.26
CA ILE A 192 -3.26 -17.31 -8.82
C ILE A 192 -4.63 -17.82 -8.34
N LYS A 193 -5.70 -17.64 -9.13
CA LYS A 193 -7.06 -18.11 -8.79
C LYS A 193 -7.15 -19.62 -8.63
N LYS A 194 -6.52 -20.38 -9.55
CA LYS A 194 -6.48 -21.85 -9.44
C LYS A 194 -5.68 -22.29 -8.22
N MET A 195 -4.59 -21.59 -7.90
CA MET A 195 -3.79 -21.88 -6.72
C MET A 195 -4.57 -21.64 -5.42
N HIS A 196 -5.27 -20.50 -5.29
CA HIS A 196 -6.16 -20.26 -4.14
C HIS A 196 -7.20 -21.35 -4.00
N ARG A 197 -7.90 -21.72 -5.09
CA ARG A 197 -8.89 -22.81 -5.06
C ARG A 197 -8.27 -24.13 -4.57
N LYS A 198 -7.08 -24.48 -5.04
CA LYS A 198 -6.40 -25.72 -4.64
C LYS A 198 -6.09 -25.74 -3.14
N ILE A 199 -5.62 -24.63 -2.59
CA ILE A 199 -5.36 -24.49 -1.15
C ILE A 199 -6.68 -24.56 -0.37
N MET A 200 -7.70 -23.79 -0.77
CA MET A 200 -8.98 -23.72 -0.06
C MET A 200 -9.77 -25.04 -0.08
N LEU A 201 -9.54 -25.90 -1.06
CA LEU A 201 -10.14 -27.24 -1.14
C LEU A 201 -9.32 -28.33 -0.43
N SER A 202 -8.20 -27.97 0.21
CA SER A 202 -7.39 -28.93 0.97
C SER A 202 -8.01 -29.24 2.33
N ALA A 203 -7.79 -30.46 2.83
CA ALA A 203 -8.19 -30.84 4.18
C ALA A 203 -7.54 -29.94 5.25
N THR A 204 -6.29 -29.52 5.03
CA THR A 204 -5.55 -28.63 5.94
C THR A 204 -6.22 -27.25 6.08
N TYR A 205 -6.77 -26.70 4.99
CA TYR A 205 -7.49 -25.42 5.05
C TYR A 205 -8.84 -25.55 5.76
N ALA A 206 -9.45 -26.74 5.76
CA ALA A 206 -10.73 -27.01 6.41
C ALA A 206 -10.60 -27.41 7.89
N LEU A 207 -9.39 -27.41 8.46
CA LEU A 207 -9.18 -27.72 9.88
C LEU A 207 -9.83 -26.66 10.80
N GLY A 208 -10.30 -27.09 11.96
CA GLY A 208 -10.75 -26.20 13.03
C GLY A 208 -9.58 -25.61 13.83
N ASN A 209 -9.89 -24.69 14.76
CA ASN A 209 -8.92 -24.09 15.69
C ASN A 209 -8.99 -24.74 17.09
N ASP A 210 -9.37 -26.02 17.15
CA ASP A 210 -9.52 -26.72 18.43
C ASP A 210 -8.16 -26.93 19.11
N TYR A 211 -8.10 -26.69 20.42
CA TYR A 211 -6.90 -26.89 21.20
C TYR A 211 -6.71 -28.36 21.57
N SER A 212 -5.51 -28.89 21.33
CA SER A 212 -5.08 -30.21 21.78
C SER A 212 -3.76 -30.09 22.52
N ALA A 213 -3.74 -30.47 23.81
CA ALA A 213 -2.54 -30.41 24.63
C ALA A 213 -1.41 -31.28 24.03
N ALA A 214 -1.74 -32.49 23.58
CA ALA A 214 -0.77 -33.41 22.99
C ALA A 214 -0.09 -32.84 21.72
N ASN A 215 -0.84 -32.15 20.87
CA ASN A 215 -0.27 -31.52 19.67
C ASN A 215 0.50 -30.24 20.03
N TYR A 216 0.00 -29.47 20.99
CA TYR A 216 0.64 -28.25 21.44
C TYR A 216 2.01 -28.52 22.06
N ASP A 217 2.16 -29.60 22.83
CA ASP A 217 3.45 -29.97 23.43
C ASP A 217 4.51 -30.36 22.37
N ILE A 218 4.08 -30.86 21.21
CA ILE A 218 4.97 -31.23 20.09
C ILE A 218 5.29 -30.02 19.21
N ASP A 219 4.27 -29.24 18.85
CA ASP A 219 4.38 -28.10 17.93
C ASP A 219 3.54 -26.91 18.41
N PRO A 220 4.06 -26.14 19.40
CA PRO A 220 3.38 -24.96 19.93
C PRO A 220 3.18 -23.88 18.85
N ASP A 221 4.12 -23.81 17.91
CA ASP A 221 4.20 -22.81 16.82
C ASP A 221 3.27 -23.12 15.65
N ASN A 222 2.56 -24.26 15.67
CA ASN A 222 1.72 -24.76 14.59
C ASN A 222 2.44 -24.82 13.21
N ARG A 223 3.73 -25.19 13.19
CA ARG A 223 4.54 -25.36 11.97
C ARG A 223 4.05 -26.52 11.09
N LEU A 224 3.51 -27.57 11.73
CA LEU A 224 2.97 -28.77 11.09
C LEU A 224 1.49 -28.62 10.71
N LEU A 225 0.88 -27.46 11.01
CA LEU A 225 -0.48 -27.11 10.63
C LEU A 225 -1.53 -28.12 11.12
N TRP A 226 -1.45 -28.47 12.41
CA TRP A 226 -2.40 -29.39 13.04
C TRP A 226 -3.73 -28.72 13.41
N ARG A 227 -3.82 -27.40 13.30
CA ARG A 227 -5.05 -26.59 13.46
C ARG A 227 -5.04 -25.35 12.55
N ALA A 228 -6.20 -24.72 12.38
CA ALA A 228 -6.29 -23.37 11.83
C ALA A 228 -5.67 -22.35 12.78
N SER A 229 -4.95 -21.37 12.23
CA SER A 229 -4.30 -20.30 12.99
C SER A 229 -5.10 -19.03 12.91
N ALA A 230 -5.50 -18.47 14.06
CA ALA A 230 -6.13 -17.16 14.11
C ALA A 230 -5.19 -16.10 13.51
N ARG A 231 -5.69 -15.40 12.49
CA ARG A 231 -4.98 -14.35 11.77
C ARG A 231 -5.68 -13.03 11.98
N ARG A 232 -4.91 -12.02 12.39
CA ARG A 232 -5.42 -10.66 12.52
C ARG A 232 -5.77 -10.08 11.16
N LEU A 233 -6.86 -9.32 11.10
CA LEU A 233 -7.23 -8.54 9.93
C LEU A 233 -6.27 -7.36 9.74
N ASP A 234 -5.91 -7.10 8.48
CA ASP A 234 -5.15 -5.92 8.07
C ASP A 234 -5.96 -4.62 8.24
N ALA A 235 -5.29 -3.46 8.32
CA ALA A 235 -5.94 -2.15 8.43
C ALA A 235 -7.06 -1.94 7.40
N GLU A 236 -6.80 -2.32 6.15
CA GLU A 236 -7.75 -2.22 5.05
C GLU A 236 -8.96 -3.14 5.26
N ALA A 237 -8.72 -4.38 5.69
CA ALA A 237 -9.77 -5.35 5.95
C ALA A 237 -10.63 -4.96 7.16
N ILE A 238 -10.02 -4.41 8.21
CA ILE A 238 -10.72 -3.87 9.39
C ILE A 238 -11.67 -2.75 8.97
N ARG A 239 -11.18 -1.75 8.24
CA ARG A 239 -11.99 -0.61 7.78
C ARG A 239 -13.09 -1.05 6.82
N ASP A 240 -12.77 -1.88 5.83
CA ASP A 240 -13.73 -2.39 4.86
C ASP A 240 -14.80 -3.26 5.54
N SER A 241 -14.44 -4.05 6.55
CA SER A 241 -15.39 -4.86 7.32
C SER A 241 -16.37 -3.98 8.09
N MET A 242 -15.91 -2.92 8.75
CA MET A 242 -16.81 -1.98 9.44
C MET A 242 -17.79 -1.29 8.49
N LEU A 243 -17.34 -0.90 7.29
CA LEU A 243 -18.20 -0.33 6.25
C LEU A 243 -19.19 -1.36 5.67
N PHE A 244 -18.75 -2.62 5.55
CA PHE A 244 -19.58 -3.70 5.04
C PHE A 244 -20.72 -4.04 6.00
N VAL A 245 -20.41 -4.23 7.29
CA VAL A 245 -21.42 -4.57 8.30
C VAL A 245 -22.39 -3.40 8.50
N SER A 246 -21.93 -2.16 8.46
CA SER A 246 -22.81 -0.98 8.53
C SER A 246 -23.67 -0.76 7.28
N GLY A 247 -23.41 -1.48 6.18
CA GLY A 247 -24.12 -1.34 4.91
C GLY A 247 -23.76 -0.08 4.13
N LYS A 248 -22.62 0.55 4.43
CA LYS A 248 -22.15 1.76 3.76
C LYS A 248 -21.11 1.49 2.67
N LEU A 249 -20.50 0.31 2.64
CA LEU A 249 -19.41 -0.01 1.72
C LEU A 249 -19.81 0.18 0.25
N ASP A 250 -19.10 1.08 -0.43
CA ASP A 250 -19.17 1.29 -1.87
C ASP A 250 -18.20 0.37 -2.61
N LEU A 251 -18.76 -0.49 -3.46
CA LEU A 251 -18.04 -1.49 -4.27
C LEU A 251 -17.64 -0.97 -5.66
N THR A 252 -17.86 0.30 -5.97
CA THR A 252 -17.49 0.90 -7.26
C THR A 252 -15.99 0.75 -7.52
N VAL A 253 -15.62 0.18 -8.67
CA VAL A 253 -14.24 -0.11 -9.08
C VAL A 253 -13.64 1.10 -9.82
N GLY A 254 -12.40 1.48 -9.50
CA GLY A 254 -11.66 2.54 -10.21
C GLY A 254 -11.93 3.95 -9.66
N GLY A 255 -11.92 4.98 -10.50
CA GLY A 255 -12.24 6.37 -10.08
C GLY A 255 -11.16 7.08 -9.23
N GLN A 256 -11.41 8.35 -8.93
CA GLN A 256 -10.47 9.20 -8.18
C GLN A 256 -10.32 8.72 -6.73
N ALA A 257 -9.08 8.62 -6.27
CA ALA A 257 -8.77 8.30 -4.88
C ALA A 257 -9.04 9.52 -3.98
N THR A 258 -9.68 9.30 -2.85
CA THR A 258 -9.95 10.32 -1.83
C THR A 258 -9.40 9.91 -0.47
N PRO A 259 -9.06 10.86 0.42
CA PRO A 259 -8.56 10.54 1.76
C PRO A 259 -9.51 9.59 2.50
N ILE A 260 -8.95 8.60 3.21
CA ILE A 260 -9.73 7.53 3.84
C ILE A 260 -10.49 7.98 5.10
N ASP A 261 -10.02 9.07 5.71
CA ASP A 261 -10.60 9.77 6.85
C ASP A 261 -11.71 10.77 6.43
N GLY A 262 -11.92 10.96 5.12
CA GLY A 262 -12.97 11.81 4.61
C GLY A 262 -14.37 11.26 4.93
N ASP A 263 -15.23 12.13 5.47
CA ASP A 263 -16.59 11.75 5.92
C ASP A 263 -17.49 11.11 4.86
N LYS A 264 -17.19 11.33 3.58
CA LYS A 264 -17.94 10.78 2.44
C LYS A 264 -17.23 9.61 1.75
N ASN A 265 -16.08 9.18 2.27
CA ASN A 265 -15.34 8.07 1.69
C ASN A 265 -15.82 6.74 2.29
N PHE A 266 -16.76 6.10 1.60
CA PHE A 266 -17.22 4.76 1.93
C PHE A 266 -16.68 3.69 0.98
N ARG A 267 -15.69 4.04 0.15
CA ARG A 267 -15.11 3.13 -0.83
C ARG A 267 -14.21 2.12 -0.14
N ARG A 268 -14.02 0.96 -0.78
CA ARG A 268 -12.98 -0.01 -0.39
C ARG A 268 -11.65 0.71 -0.20
N THR A 269 -10.96 0.39 0.88
CA THR A 269 -9.72 1.07 1.29
C THR A 269 -8.64 0.97 0.20
N LEU A 270 -8.68 -0.06 -0.64
CA LEU A 270 -7.88 -0.19 -1.86
C LEU A 270 -7.94 1.05 -2.80
N TYR A 271 -9.07 1.74 -2.86
CA TYR A 271 -9.27 2.95 -3.68
C TYR A 271 -9.10 4.25 -2.88
N GLY A 272 -8.61 4.16 -1.64
CA GLY A 272 -8.25 5.29 -0.81
C GLY A 272 -7.02 6.03 -1.34
N PHE A 273 -6.91 7.31 -1.00
CA PHE A 273 -5.71 8.09 -1.25
C PHE A 273 -4.67 7.81 -0.17
N PHE A 274 -3.45 7.50 -0.58
CA PHE A 274 -2.31 7.26 0.31
C PHE A 274 -1.17 8.22 -0.03
N SER A 275 -0.74 9.02 0.94
CA SER A 275 0.47 9.83 0.79
C SER A 275 1.70 9.03 1.21
N ARG A 276 2.71 9.00 0.35
CA ARG A 276 4.01 8.39 0.67
C ARG A 276 4.77 9.13 1.77
N PHE A 277 4.47 10.41 1.99
CA PHE A 277 5.15 11.25 2.98
C PHE A 277 4.41 11.35 4.31
N LYS A 278 3.07 11.24 4.29
CA LYS A 278 2.21 11.39 5.45
C LYS A 278 1.14 10.30 5.42
N LEU A 279 1.49 9.13 5.95
CA LEU A 279 0.55 8.03 6.07
C LEU A 279 -0.59 8.42 7.02
N ASP A 280 -1.80 7.94 6.73
CA ASP A 280 -2.97 8.15 7.57
C ASP A 280 -2.76 7.56 8.99
N PRO A 281 -3.18 8.24 10.06
CA PRO A 281 -2.99 7.75 11.43
C PRO A 281 -3.62 6.38 11.70
N PHE A 282 -4.79 6.07 11.11
CA PHE A 282 -5.42 4.77 11.26
C PHE A 282 -4.58 3.69 10.58
N LEU A 283 -4.14 3.90 9.34
CA LEU A 283 -3.29 2.93 8.64
C LEU A 283 -2.00 2.65 9.42
N ARG A 284 -1.36 3.71 9.92
CA ARG A 284 -0.15 3.57 10.72
C ARG A 284 -0.40 2.82 12.03
N LEU A 285 -1.53 3.06 12.69
CA LEU A 285 -1.89 2.41 13.95
C LEU A 285 -2.16 0.90 13.79
N PHE A 286 -2.64 0.49 12.61
CA PHE A 286 -2.94 -0.90 12.27
C PHE A 286 -1.91 -1.50 11.31
N ASP A 287 -0.63 -1.14 11.51
CA ASP A 287 0.55 -1.77 10.91
C ASP A 287 0.57 -1.80 9.37
N PHE A 288 0.02 -0.78 8.73
CA PHE A 288 0.12 -0.64 7.28
C PHE A 288 1.60 -0.47 6.86
N PRO A 289 2.08 -1.18 5.83
CA PRO A 289 3.46 -1.11 5.37
C PRO A 289 3.92 0.30 4.99
N ASP A 290 5.19 0.60 5.21
CA ASP A 290 5.79 1.85 4.78
C ASP A 290 5.69 1.98 3.23
N PRO A 291 5.01 3.03 2.70
CA PRO A 291 4.87 3.22 1.25
C PRO A 291 6.18 3.51 0.49
N ILE A 292 7.26 3.82 1.20
CA ILE A 292 8.57 4.15 0.63
C ILE A 292 9.48 2.91 0.59
N ALA A 293 9.22 1.91 1.42
CA ALA A 293 10.03 0.71 1.55
C ALA A 293 9.32 -0.54 1.00
N THR A 294 10.11 -1.56 0.66
CA THR A 294 9.57 -2.89 0.37
C THR A 294 9.35 -3.64 1.66
N SER A 295 8.16 -4.19 1.84
CA SER A 295 7.82 -5.08 2.96
C SER A 295 7.44 -6.45 2.38
N ASP A 296 8.12 -7.49 2.85
CA ASP A 296 7.85 -8.88 2.46
C ASP A 296 6.78 -9.53 3.34
N GLN A 297 6.59 -9.02 4.56
CA GLN A 297 5.53 -9.41 5.48
C GLN A 297 5.08 -8.21 6.35
N ARG A 298 3.84 -8.28 6.82
CA ARG A 298 3.29 -7.32 7.79
C ARG A 298 3.58 -7.78 9.21
N ILE A 299 4.08 -6.87 10.04
CA ILE A 299 4.27 -7.12 11.46
C ILE A 299 2.97 -6.71 12.16
N ALA A 300 2.24 -7.67 12.71
CA ALA A 300 1.04 -7.35 13.49
C ALA A 300 1.44 -6.98 14.92
N THR A 301 1.08 -5.77 15.35
CA THR A 301 1.22 -5.33 16.72
C THR A 301 -0.11 -5.45 17.46
N ASN A 302 -0.04 -5.73 18.77
CA ASN A 302 -1.20 -5.74 19.65
C ASN A 302 -0.96 -4.72 20.77
N VAL A 303 -1.31 -3.46 20.50
CA VAL A 303 -1.06 -2.35 21.42
C VAL A 303 -2.37 -1.78 21.96
N PRO A 304 -2.42 -1.33 23.23
CA PRO A 304 -3.62 -0.73 23.82
C PRO A 304 -4.21 0.44 23.01
N LEU A 305 -3.36 1.19 22.28
CA LEU A 305 -3.81 2.28 21.40
C LEU A 305 -4.77 1.81 20.30
N GLN A 306 -4.61 0.59 19.77
CA GLN A 306 -5.54 0.04 18.80
C GLN A 306 -6.91 -0.20 19.43
N GLN A 307 -6.97 -0.70 20.67
CA GLN A 307 -8.24 -0.86 21.38
C GLN A 307 -8.89 0.49 21.69
N LEU A 308 -8.09 1.46 22.13
CA LEU A 308 -8.56 2.83 22.37
C LEU A 308 -9.09 3.48 21.09
N PHE A 309 -8.57 3.13 19.91
CA PHE A 309 -9.14 3.60 18.65
C PHE A 309 -10.60 3.14 18.49
N TYR A 310 -10.93 1.87 18.75
CA TYR A 310 -12.32 1.40 18.66
C TYR A 310 -13.25 2.16 19.61
N LEU A 311 -12.79 2.46 20.82
CA LEU A 311 -13.59 3.13 21.84
C LEU A 311 -13.79 4.63 21.58
N ASN A 312 -12.81 5.29 20.95
CA ASN A 312 -12.78 6.75 20.84
C ASN A 312 -13.00 7.29 19.42
N SER A 313 -12.84 6.45 18.40
CA SER A 313 -12.90 6.89 17.00
C SER A 313 -14.30 7.32 16.59
N ALA A 314 -14.40 8.52 16.02
CA ALA A 314 -15.63 9.00 15.40
C ALA A 314 -16.08 8.11 14.24
N PHE A 315 -15.13 7.54 13.49
CA PHE A 315 -15.43 6.61 12.40
C PHE A 315 -16.16 5.37 12.92
N VAL A 316 -15.64 4.73 13.98
CA VAL A 316 -16.23 3.51 14.57
C VAL A 316 -17.63 3.80 15.13
N ARG A 317 -17.79 4.91 15.85
CA ARG A 317 -19.11 5.35 16.35
C ARG A 317 -20.12 5.57 15.21
N LYS A 318 -19.70 6.21 14.10
CA LYS A 318 -20.57 6.39 12.92
C LYS A 318 -20.98 5.06 12.29
N GLN A 319 -20.06 4.09 12.19
CA GLN A 319 -20.39 2.75 11.65
C GLN A 319 -21.32 1.97 12.59
N ALA A 320 -21.11 2.06 13.89
CA ALA A 320 -21.98 1.42 14.88
C ALA A 320 -23.40 2.00 14.86
N GLN A 321 -23.51 3.33 14.75
CA GLN A 321 -24.79 4.02 14.55
C GLN A 321 -25.48 3.57 13.26
N ALA A 322 -24.76 3.54 12.15
CA ALA A 322 -25.30 3.11 10.86
C ALA A 322 -25.78 1.64 10.87
N LEU A 323 -25.07 0.73 11.56
CA LEU A 323 -25.55 -0.64 11.75
C LEU A 323 -26.82 -0.70 12.62
N SER A 324 -26.88 0.09 13.70
CA SER A 324 -28.09 0.18 14.54
C SER A 324 -29.30 0.68 13.74
N GLU A 325 -29.11 1.70 12.89
CA GLU A 325 -30.15 2.23 12.00
C GLU A 325 -30.57 1.21 10.93
N ARG A 326 -29.60 0.49 10.34
CA ARG A 326 -29.84 -0.57 9.34
C ARG A 326 -30.75 -1.67 9.87
N LEU A 327 -30.64 -2.02 11.15
CA LEU A 327 -31.47 -3.05 11.78
C LEU A 327 -32.90 -2.56 12.10
N GLY A 328 -33.13 -1.24 12.09
CA GLY A 328 -34.43 -0.62 12.35
C GLY A 328 -34.93 -0.78 13.79
N ALA A 329 -36.09 -0.17 14.06
CA ALA A 329 -36.81 -0.28 15.34
C ALA A 329 -37.72 -1.52 15.42
N GLN A 330 -37.86 -2.28 14.33
CA GLN A 330 -38.89 -3.31 14.17
C GLN A 330 -38.51 -4.70 14.69
N LEU A 331 -37.24 -4.94 15.03
CA LEU A 331 -36.80 -6.22 15.61
C LEU A 331 -36.89 -6.14 17.13
N PRO A 332 -37.85 -6.84 17.78
CA PRO A 332 -37.88 -6.96 19.23
C PRO A 332 -36.68 -7.78 19.73
N GLU A 333 -36.35 -7.63 21.00
CA GLU A 333 -35.43 -8.55 21.68
C GLU A 333 -36.08 -9.93 21.81
N PRO A 334 -35.31 -11.04 21.66
CA PRO A 334 -33.87 -11.13 21.43
C PRO A 334 -33.44 -11.07 19.94
N GLY A 335 -34.40 -10.96 19.01
CA GLY A 335 -34.16 -11.05 17.57
C GLY A 335 -33.16 -10.00 17.04
N LYS A 336 -33.14 -8.80 17.61
CA LYS A 336 -32.15 -7.77 17.26
C LYS A 336 -30.72 -8.16 17.61
N ILE A 337 -30.51 -8.77 18.78
CA ILE A 337 -29.18 -9.24 19.22
C ILE A 337 -28.71 -10.37 18.30
N GLN A 338 -29.58 -11.33 18.01
CA GLN A 338 -29.27 -12.43 17.09
C GLN A 338 -28.88 -11.92 15.70
N ALA A 339 -29.58 -10.90 15.18
CA ALA A 339 -29.24 -10.28 13.90
C ALA A 339 -27.87 -9.60 13.92
N ILE A 340 -27.51 -8.91 15.02
CA ILE A 340 -26.18 -8.29 15.17
C ILE A 340 -25.09 -9.36 15.11
N TYR A 341 -25.22 -10.45 15.87
CA TYR A 341 -24.24 -11.54 15.87
C TYR A 341 -24.13 -12.22 14.50
N GLN A 342 -25.24 -12.41 13.80
CA GLN A 342 -25.21 -12.97 12.46
C GLN A 342 -24.49 -12.05 11.45
N ILE A 343 -24.65 -10.73 11.57
CA ILE A 343 -23.98 -9.77 10.69
C ILE A 343 -22.48 -9.65 11.02
N LEU A 344 -22.12 -9.58 12.30
CA LEU A 344 -20.74 -9.35 12.73
C LEU A 344 -19.89 -10.63 12.70
N PHE A 345 -20.45 -11.76 13.10
CA PHE A 345 -19.71 -13.00 13.37
C PHE A 345 -20.21 -14.21 12.59
N SER A 346 -21.29 -14.08 11.82
CA SER A 346 -21.90 -15.17 11.05
C SER A 346 -22.33 -16.39 11.89
N ARG A 347 -22.63 -16.18 13.18
CA ARG A 347 -23.13 -17.20 14.11
C ARG A 347 -24.24 -16.65 15.01
N ALA A 348 -24.94 -17.56 15.69
CA ALA A 348 -25.84 -17.19 16.77
C ALA A 348 -25.06 -16.83 18.07
N PRO A 349 -25.60 -15.91 18.90
CA PRO A 349 -25.05 -15.66 20.22
C PRO A 349 -25.29 -16.86 21.15
N THR A 350 -24.38 -17.06 22.10
CA THR A 350 -24.55 -18.00 23.22
C THR A 350 -25.58 -17.46 24.23
N GLN A 351 -26.03 -18.32 25.16
CA GLN A 351 -26.98 -17.89 26.20
C GLN A 351 -26.40 -16.80 27.11
N GLU A 352 -25.11 -16.89 27.46
CA GLU A 352 -24.41 -15.87 28.25
C GLU A 352 -24.31 -14.54 27.50
N GLU A 353 -23.94 -14.58 26.21
CA GLU A 353 -23.87 -13.39 25.36
C GLU A 353 -25.22 -12.69 25.21
N LEU A 354 -26.31 -13.46 25.09
CA LEU A 354 -27.68 -12.92 25.09
C LEU A 354 -28.01 -12.24 26.41
N GLN A 355 -27.65 -12.86 27.53
CA GLN A 355 -27.89 -12.29 28.86
C GLN A 355 -27.14 -10.95 29.02
N TYR A 356 -25.84 -10.91 28.74
CA TYR A 356 -25.04 -9.68 28.82
C TYR A 356 -25.54 -8.58 27.88
N ALA A 357 -25.99 -8.96 26.68
CA ALA A 357 -26.57 -8.01 25.73
C ALA A 357 -27.86 -7.38 26.27
N SER A 358 -28.79 -8.18 26.78
CA SER A 358 -30.05 -7.70 27.33
C SER A 358 -29.85 -6.88 28.61
N GLU A 359 -28.91 -7.27 29.48
CA GLU A 359 -28.53 -6.47 30.67
C GLU A 359 -27.97 -5.09 30.26
N PHE A 360 -27.07 -5.04 29.27
CA PHE A 360 -26.49 -3.79 28.80
C PHE A 360 -27.52 -2.84 28.17
N VAL A 361 -28.41 -3.36 27.34
CA VAL A 361 -29.43 -2.55 26.64
C VAL A 361 -30.52 -2.09 27.59
N SER A 362 -30.95 -2.94 28.52
CA SER A 362 -31.96 -2.57 29.52
C SER A 362 -31.47 -1.52 30.52
N ALA A 363 -30.18 -1.55 30.88
CA ALA A 363 -29.56 -0.55 31.77
C ALA A 363 -29.52 0.86 31.16
N SER A 364 -29.58 1.01 29.84
CA SER A 364 -29.53 2.32 29.16
C SER A 364 -30.30 2.28 27.84
N PRO A 365 -31.63 2.54 27.85
CA PRO A 365 -32.45 2.53 26.64
C PRO A 365 -31.86 3.44 25.55
N GLY A 366 -31.65 2.87 24.36
CA GLY A 366 -31.01 3.57 23.23
C GLY A 366 -29.50 3.33 23.08
N SER A 367 -28.90 2.50 23.93
CA SER A 367 -27.46 2.17 23.90
C SER A 367 -27.02 1.20 22.79
N TRP A 368 -27.88 0.91 21.80
CA TRP A 368 -27.56 -0.01 20.69
C TRP A 368 -26.27 0.36 19.94
N PRO A 369 -26.01 1.63 19.60
CA PRO A 369 -24.74 2.01 18.96
C PRO A 369 -23.53 1.71 19.84
N GLN A 370 -23.62 1.93 21.16
CA GLN A 370 -22.55 1.65 22.10
C GLN A 370 -22.31 0.15 22.25
N TYR A 371 -23.38 -0.66 22.30
CA TYR A 371 -23.27 -2.11 22.32
C TYR A 371 -22.56 -2.64 21.07
N ILE A 372 -22.98 -2.18 19.89
CA ILE A 372 -22.33 -2.53 18.61
C ILE A 372 -20.86 -2.08 18.60
N GLN A 373 -20.57 -0.88 19.10
CA GLN A 373 -19.20 -0.36 19.18
C GLN A 373 -18.29 -1.29 20.01
N VAL A 374 -18.80 -1.83 21.13
CA VAL A 374 -18.06 -2.82 21.94
C VAL A 374 -17.82 -4.09 21.14
N LEU A 375 -18.81 -4.61 20.42
CA LEU A 375 -18.65 -5.80 19.59
C LEU A 375 -17.65 -5.61 18.44
N LEU A 376 -17.62 -4.43 17.79
CA LEU A 376 -16.61 -4.08 16.79
C LEU A 376 -15.19 -4.05 17.38
N SER A 377 -15.06 -3.83 18.69
CA SER A 377 -13.78 -3.84 19.41
C SER A 377 -13.35 -5.24 19.88
N SER A 378 -14.17 -6.28 19.63
CA SER A 378 -13.89 -7.64 20.07
C SER A 378 -12.77 -8.30 19.27
N ASN A 379 -12.11 -9.30 19.86
CA ASN A 379 -11.15 -10.12 19.12
C ASN A 379 -11.83 -10.89 17.98
N GLU A 380 -13.06 -11.35 18.16
CA GLU A 380 -13.79 -12.09 17.13
C GLU A 380 -14.04 -11.26 15.87
N PHE A 381 -14.22 -9.94 16.00
CA PHE A 381 -14.33 -9.05 14.83
C PHE A 381 -12.98 -8.83 14.12
N ASN A 382 -11.87 -8.86 14.86
CA ASN A 382 -10.56 -8.44 14.39
C ASN A 382 -9.65 -9.59 13.94
N TYR A 383 -10.05 -10.84 14.19
CA TYR A 383 -9.29 -12.03 13.84
C TYR A 383 -10.17 -12.99 13.03
N VAL A 384 -9.57 -13.63 12.03
CA VAL A 384 -10.20 -14.68 11.22
C VAL A 384 -9.42 -15.98 11.40
N ASN A 385 -10.13 -17.10 11.45
CA ASN A 385 -9.52 -18.44 11.50
C ASN A 385 -9.19 -18.96 10.11
#